data_AF-A0A2E2VHS6-F1
#
_entry.id   AF-A0A2E2VHS6-F1
#
_cell.length_a   1.000
_cell.length_b   1.000
_cell.length_c   1.000
_cell.angle_alpha   90.00
_cell.angle_beta   90.00
_cell.angle_gamma   90.00
#
_symmetry.space_group_name_H-M   'P 1'
#
loop_
_entity.id
_entity.type
_entity.pdbx_description
1 polymer ?
#
loop_
_entity_poly.entity_id
_entity_poly.type
_entity_poly.pdbx_seq_one_letter_code
_entity_poly.pdbx_strand_id
1 'polypeptide(L)' 'LYTTFQPCPMCSGAIMVSGISTVVMGARPNPGESPYGDFSVENLFQVSGWESKIEVVTGILVEECWKVRLDWAEKNGLNR' A
#
# COMPACT_ATOMS: atom_id res chain seq x y z
N LEU A 1 -11.85 1.31 2.34
CA LEU A 1 -10.89 2.37 1.97
C LEU A 1 -10.25 1.99 0.64
N TYR A 2 -10.31 2.87 -0.36
CA TYR A 2 -9.60 2.68 -1.62
C TYR A 2 -8.31 3.49 -1.63
N THR A 3 -7.20 2.87 -2.02
CA THR A 3 -5.92 3.53 -2.22
C THR A 3 -5.27 3.06 -3.50
N THR A 4 -4.70 3.98 -4.28
CA THR A 4 -4.03 3.63 -5.54
C THR A 4 -2.68 2.94 -5.28
N PHE A 5 -2.06 3.19 -4.13
CA PHE A 5 -0.79 2.59 -3.75
C PHE A 5 -0.83 2.03 -2.33
N GLN A 6 0.02 1.04 -2.05
CA GLN A 6 0.13 0.43 -0.72
C GLN A 6 0.31 1.50 0.37
N PRO A 7 -0.50 1.48 1.44
CA PRO A 7 -0.34 2.41 2.56
C PRO A 7 0.95 2.09 3.32
N CYS A 8 1.71 3.13 3.67
CA CYS A 8 2.93 3.01 4.47
C CYS A 8 2.60 2.69 5.94
N PRO A 9 3.60 2.39 6.80
CA PRO A 9 3.36 2.04 8.20
C PRO A 9 2.48 3.04 8.96
N MET A 10 2.66 4.35 8.70
CA MET A 10 1.84 5.41 9.29
C MET A 10 0.37 5.30 8.88
N CYS A 11 0.09 5.19 7.58
CA CYS A 11 -1.27 5.10 7.06
C CYS A 11 -1.95 3.80 7.51
N SER A 12 -1.22 2.69 7.55
CA SER A 12 -1.74 1.42 8.04
C SER A 12 -2.10 1.48 9.53
N GLY A 13 -1.29 2.17 10.35
CA GLY A 13 -1.65 2.49 11.74
C GLY A 13 -2.95 3.28 11.85
N ALA A 14 -3.10 4.32 11.02
CA ALA A 14 -4.32 5.13 10.97
C ALA A 14 -5.56 4.30 10.60
N ILE A 15 -5.44 3.36 9.66
CA ILE A 15 -6.51 2.44 9.26
C ILE A 15 -6.94 1.57 10.45
N MET A 16 -6.00 1.03 11.21
CA MET A 16 -6.30 0.22 12.40
C MET A 16 -7.06 1.03 13.46
N VAL A 17 -6.52 2.20 13.85
CA VAL A 17 -7.14 3.00 14.94
C VAL A 17 -8.47 3.63 14.54
N SER A 18 -8.72 3.84 13.24
CA SER A 18 -9.99 4.35 12.74
C SER A 18 -11.07 3.28 12.59
N GLY A 19 -10.74 2.00 12.78
CA GLY A 19 -11.70 0.90 12.68
C GLY A 19 -12.17 0.61 11.25
N ILE A 20 -11.38 0.96 10.24
CA ILE A 20 -11.66 0.60 8.84
C ILE A 20 -11.50 -0.90 8.66
N SER A 21 -12.55 -1.58 8.20
CA SER A 21 -12.59 -3.05 8.08
C SER A 21 -12.10 -3.60 6.74
N THR A 22 -12.01 -2.77 5.69
CA THR A 22 -11.62 -3.23 4.35
C THR A 22 -10.72 -2.20 3.68
N VAL A 23 -9.56 -2.65 3.20
CA VAL A 23 -8.59 -1.88 2.43
C VAL A 23 -8.50 -2.50 1.03
N VAL A 24 -8.87 -1.71 0.03
CA VAL A 24 -8.77 -2.07 -1.38
C VAL A 24 -7.63 -1.25 -1.97
N MET A 25 -6.61 -1.93 -2.49
CA MET A 25 -5.40 -1.28 -2.98
C MET A 25 -5.04 -1.70 -4.41
N GLY A 26 -4.50 -0.74 -5.15
CA GLY A 26 -3.98 -0.97 -6.49
C GLY A 26 -2.54 -1.48 -6.49
N ALA A 27 -1.61 -0.58 -6.82
CA ALA A 27 -0.19 -0.90 -6.92
C ALA A 27 0.49 -0.98 -5.53
N ARG A 28 1.68 -1.59 -5.50
CA ARG A 28 2.58 -1.67 -4.33
C ARG A 28 4.03 -1.67 -4.83
N PRO A 29 5.02 -1.33 -3.98
CA PRO A 29 6.43 -1.45 -4.35
C PRO A 29 6.76 -2.87 -4.82
N ASN A 30 7.67 -3.00 -5.80
CA ASN A 30 8.19 -4.33 -6.14
C ASN A 30 9.02 -4.89 -4.96
N PRO A 31 9.18 -6.22 -4.87
CA PRO A 31 10.05 -6.83 -3.88
C PRO A 31 11.45 -6.19 -3.89
N GLY A 32 11.91 -5.71 -2.73
CA GLY A 32 13.21 -5.06 -2.57
C GLY A 32 13.26 -3.56 -2.90
N GLU A 33 12.22 -2.96 -3.46
CA GLU A 33 12.18 -1.51 -3.76
C GLU A 33 11.59 -0.65 -2.62
N SER A 34 10.95 -1.30 -1.64
CA SER A 34 10.36 -0.59 -0.51
C SER A 34 11.45 -0.04 0.42
N PRO A 35 11.39 1.25 0.82
CA PRO A 35 12.31 1.81 1.80
C PRO A 35 12.12 1.22 3.21
N TYR A 36 11.03 0.45 3.41
CA TYR A 36 10.69 -0.18 4.67
C TYR A 36 11.05 -1.68 4.70
N GLY A 37 11.95 -2.12 3.82
CA GLY A 37 12.33 -3.54 3.68
C GLY A 37 11.14 -4.39 3.23
N ASP A 38 10.97 -5.57 3.83
CA ASP A 38 9.89 -6.53 3.52
C ASP A 38 8.52 -6.15 4.11
N PHE A 39 8.30 -4.85 4.32
CA PHE A 39 7.04 -4.33 4.81
C PHE A 39 5.91 -4.61 3.79
N SER A 40 4.82 -5.18 4.31
CA SER A 40 3.53 -5.21 3.64
C SER A 40 2.41 -4.91 4.64
N VAL A 41 1.26 -4.45 4.14
CA VAL A 41 0.08 -4.22 4.97
C VAL A 41 -0.39 -5.51 5.62
N GLU A 42 -0.34 -6.60 4.86
CA GLU A 42 -0.69 -7.94 5.29
C GLU A 42 0.20 -8.38 6.45
N ASN A 43 1.52 -8.22 6.32
CA ASN A 43 2.48 -8.54 7.38
C ASN A 43 2.24 -7.67 8.62
N LEU A 44 2.01 -6.36 8.46
CA LEU A 44 1.73 -5.48 9.58
C LEU A 44 0.46 -5.88 10.34
N PHE A 45 -0.63 -6.16 9.62
CA PHE A 45 -1.88 -6.57 10.24
C PHE A 45 -1.75 -7.93 10.91
N GLN A 46 -0.95 -8.83 10.34
CA GLN A 46 -0.64 -10.12 10.96
C GLN A 46 0.14 -9.96 12.27
N VAL A 47 1.29 -9.26 12.27
CA VAL A 47 2.10 -9.09 13.49
C VAL A 47 1.38 -8.27 14.57
N SER A 48 0.39 -7.47 14.17
CA SER A 48 -0.43 -6.69 15.11
C SER A 48 -1.62 -7.48 15.67
N GLY A 49 -1.96 -8.65 15.12
CA GLY A 49 -3.16 -9.43 15.48
C GLY A 49 -4.47 -8.84 14.94
N TRP A 50 -4.41 -8.16 13.80
CA TRP A 50 -5.53 -7.51 13.12
C TRP A 50 -5.93 -8.20 11.81
N GLU A 51 -5.28 -9.30 11.42
CA GLU A 51 -5.54 -10.01 10.16
C GLU A 51 -7.01 -10.43 9.96
N SER A 52 -7.76 -10.69 11.03
CA SER A 52 -9.18 -11.07 11.01
C SER A 52 -10.14 -9.88 11.07
N LYS A 53 -9.62 -8.68 11.38
CA LYS A 53 -10.40 -7.45 11.52
C LYS A 53 -10.39 -6.59 10.26
N ILE A 54 -9.36 -6.76 9.43
CA ILE A 54 -9.14 -5.93 8.25
C ILE A 54 -8.94 -6.83 7.04
N GLU A 55 -9.89 -6.78 6.10
CA GLU A 55 -9.79 -7.41 4.81
C GLU A 55 -8.89 -6.58 3.88
N VAL A 56 -7.93 -7.24 3.21
CA VAL A 56 -7.02 -6.60 2.25
C VAL A 56 -7.28 -7.15 0.86
N VAL A 57 -7.83 -6.30 -0.01
CA VAL A 57 -8.08 -6.60 -1.44
C VAL A 57 -7.00 -5.91 -2.27
N THR A 58 -6.37 -6.64 -3.18
CA THR A 58 -5.18 -6.19 -3.90
C THR A 58 -5.34 -6.42 -5.41
N GLY A 59 -4.50 -5.78 -6.23
CA GLY A 59 -4.50 -6.01 -7.67
C GLY A 59 -5.51 -5.16 -8.46
N ILE A 60 -6.02 -4.08 -7.86
CA ILE A 60 -7.03 -3.22 -8.52
C ILE A 60 -6.35 -2.16 -9.38
N LEU A 61 -6.50 -2.24 -10.71
CA LEU A 61 -5.94 -1.24 -11.64
C LEU A 61 -4.44 -0.99 -11.44
N VAL A 62 -3.66 -2.07 -11.31
CA VAL A 62 -2.22 -2.01 -10.95
C VAL A 62 -1.44 -1.16 -11.95
N GLU A 63 -1.68 -1.36 -13.25
CA GLU A 63 -1.00 -0.65 -14.33
C GLU A 63 -1.29 0.86 -14.29
N GLU A 64 -2.55 1.23 -14.12
CA GLU A 64 -2.97 2.63 -14.04
C GLU A 64 -2.41 3.31 -12.78
N CYS A 65 -2.42 2.60 -11.65
CA CYS A 65 -1.87 3.09 -10.40
C CYS A 65 -0.36 3.33 -10.48
N TRP A 66 0.38 2.43 -11.14
CA TRP A 66 1.81 2.62 -11.42
C TRP A 66 2.06 3.75 -12.39
N LYS A 67 1.28 3.84 -13.47
CA LYS A 67 1.41 4.89 -14.49
C LYS A 67 1.39 6.29 -13.86
N VAL A 68 0.41 6.58 -12.99
CA VAL A 68 0.34 7.88 -12.30
C VAL A 68 1.61 8.19 -11.49
N ARG A 69 2.19 7.17 -10.86
CA ARG A 69 3.42 7.32 -10.06
C ARG A 69 4.66 7.54 -10.94
N LEU A 70 4.78 6.81 -12.04
CA LEU A 70 5.87 6.96 -13.01
C LEU A 70 5.80 8.30 -13.75
N ASP A 71 4.61 8.71 -14.18
CA ASP A 71 4.37 10.02 -14.81
C ASP A 71 4.77 11.16 -13.85
N TRP A 72 4.52 11.01 -12.55
CA TRP A 72 4.98 11.98 -11.55
C TRP A 72 6.50 11.95 -11.39
N ALA A 73 7.12 10.77 -11.35
CA ALA A 73 8.56 10.64 -11.20
C ALA A 73 9.32 11.28 -12.38
N GLU A 74 8.88 11.01 -13.62
CA GLU A 74 9.43 11.59 -14.84
C GLU A 74 9.36 13.13 -14.82
N LYS A 75 8.20 13.70 -14.48
CA LYS A 75 8.00 15.16 -14.39
C LYS A 75 8.90 15.83 -13.34
N ASN A 76 9.39 15.08 -12.36
CA ASN A 76 10.24 15.58 -11.29
C ASN A 76 11.71 15.16 -11.44
N GLY A 77 12.10 14.58 -12.58
CA GLY A 77 13.48 14.16 -12.84
C GLY A 77 13.95 13.02 -11.93
N LEU A 78 13.03 12.23 -11.38
CA LEU A 78 13.33 11.08 -10.53
C LEU A 78 13.38 9.83 -11.41
N ASN A 79 14.57 9.49 -11.89
CA ASN A 79 14.80 8.21 -12.57
C ASN A 79 14.89 7.11 -11.50
N ARG A 80 13.77 6.46 -11.20
CA ARG A 80 13.70 5.23 -10.41
C ARG A 80 13.52 4.04 -11.33
#